data_AF-A0A2N6K041-F1
#
_entry.id   AF-A0A2N6K041-F1
#
_cell.length_a   1.000
_cell.length_b   1.000
_cell.length_c   1.000
_cell.angle_alpha   90.00
_cell.angle_beta   90.00
_cell.angle_gamma   90.00
#
_symmetry.space_group_name_H-M   'P 1'
#
loop_
_entity.id
_entity.type
_entity.pdbx_description
1 polymer ?
#
loop_
_entity_poly.entity_id
_entity_poly.type
_entity_poly.pdbx_seq_one_letter_code
_entity_poly.pdbx_strand_id
1 'polypeptide(L)'
;QSNSTESIKPIVQINIKKTEIEDTTIIDITDREKLIAEYQIIWQKEYKKIQNKIGKISLLASSELIQMMQEALEALQVQSIKPKLIKGTYASYSLSYQAPEKQDRIGIVWTEDANMKSFFNIMSACQKAIQENICKKLYLIRISSVGNAKLAGYKIYNQIFKGTNHHHIKPNLISVHYLATYHSLVNSANAQELVLGGKAITLQELQSLTRETKILNKCALLQDLGIIPQQGSDSDDRNGKKDLRPVKDFMLNLVKTQSYMGVATLISQSVAQFPEVEETDLQLLMELLCQEQKVKIINPKANLQDRLICFVNK
;
A
#
# COMPACT_ATOMS: atom_id res chain seq x y z
N GLN A 1 28.57 37.90 68.17
CA GLN A 1 27.13 37.77 68.46
C GLN A 1 26.38 37.83 67.14
N SER A 2 25.58 36.80 66.86
CA SER A 2 24.50 36.68 65.83
C SER A 2 24.92 36.90 64.35
N ASN A 3 25.04 35.89 63.48
CA ASN A 3 24.10 34.85 63.01
C ASN A 3 22.71 35.38 62.59
N SER A 4 22.51 35.51 61.27
CA SER A 4 21.22 35.58 60.59
C SER A 4 21.31 34.89 59.23
N THR A 5 21.15 33.56 59.24
CA THR A 5 20.78 32.75 58.07
C THR A 5 19.30 33.01 57.74
N GLU A 6 19.02 33.54 56.56
CA GLU A 6 17.66 33.77 56.10
C GLU A 6 17.10 32.47 55.49
N SER A 7 15.96 32.06 56.05
CA SER A 7 15.31 30.78 55.83
C SER A 7 14.44 30.80 54.58
N ILE A 8 14.71 29.89 53.64
CA ILE A 8 13.87 29.60 52.48
C ILE A 8 12.53 29.02 52.98
N LYS A 9 11.41 29.66 52.63
CA LYS A 9 10.06 29.20 52.96
C LYS A 9 9.66 28.01 52.08
N PRO A 10 8.92 27.00 52.58
CA PRO A 10 8.58 25.81 51.81
C PRO A 10 7.48 26.08 50.78
N ILE A 11 7.63 25.39 49.64
CA ILE A 11 6.66 25.30 48.55
C ILE A 11 5.39 24.58 49.04
N VAL A 12 4.24 25.14 48.66
CA VAL A 12 2.90 24.63 48.91
C VAL A 12 2.78 23.18 48.41
N GLN A 13 2.51 22.25 49.32
CA GLN A 13 2.14 20.88 49.00
C GLN A 13 0.69 20.87 48.47
N ILE A 14 0.53 20.61 47.18
CA ILE A 14 -0.78 20.36 46.57
C ILE A 14 -1.17 18.92 46.91
N ASN A 15 -2.13 18.79 47.82
CA ASN A 15 -2.66 17.52 48.28
C ASN A 15 -3.67 16.98 47.23
N ILE A 16 -3.20 16.15 46.30
CA ILE A 16 -4.08 15.48 45.33
C ILE A 16 -4.73 14.30 46.04
N LYS A 17 -6.03 14.42 46.32
CA LYS A 17 -6.88 13.31 46.77
C LYS A 17 -6.79 12.17 45.75
N LYS A 18 -6.41 11.00 46.26
CA LYS A 18 -6.40 9.71 45.58
C LYS A 18 -7.85 9.35 45.22
N THR A 19 -8.28 9.72 44.01
CA THR A 19 -9.50 9.14 43.41
C THR A 19 -9.09 7.82 42.77
N GLU A 20 -9.84 6.77 43.10
CA GLU A 20 -9.65 5.40 42.63
C GLU A 20 -9.45 5.36 41.10
N ILE A 21 -8.21 5.10 40.68
CA ILE A 21 -7.90 4.66 39.33
C ILE A 21 -8.14 3.16 39.35
N GLU A 22 -9.32 2.74 38.90
CA GLU A 22 -9.57 1.33 38.60
C GLU A 22 -8.47 0.83 37.65
N ASP A 23 -7.86 -0.30 38.03
CA ASP A 23 -6.76 -0.99 37.36
C ASP A 23 -6.88 -0.91 35.84
N THR A 24 -6.15 0.03 35.25
CA THR A 24 -5.95 0.08 33.82
C THR A 24 -4.67 -0.68 33.57
N THR A 25 -4.78 -1.98 33.28
CA THR A 25 -3.67 -2.78 32.75
C THR A 25 -3.34 -2.22 31.37
N ILE A 26 -2.45 -1.23 31.36
CA ILE A 26 -1.86 -0.64 30.16
C ILE A 26 -0.81 -1.63 29.68
N ILE A 27 -0.97 -2.13 28.46
CA ILE A 27 -0.03 -3.06 27.85
C ILE A 27 0.82 -2.30 26.85
N ASP A 28 2.14 -2.53 26.90
CA ASP A 28 3.09 -2.04 25.94
C ASP A 28 2.89 -2.79 24.62
N ILE A 29 2.46 -2.08 23.56
CA ILE A 29 2.36 -2.64 22.21
C ILE A 29 3.76 -3.07 21.80
N THR A 30 3.91 -4.25 21.20
CA THR A 30 5.25 -4.67 20.77
C THR A 30 5.83 -3.65 19.77
N ASP A 31 7.13 -3.38 19.83
CA ASP A 31 7.80 -2.47 18.88
C ASP A 31 7.48 -2.82 17.42
N ARG A 32 7.28 -4.12 17.14
CA ARG A 32 6.90 -4.61 15.81
C ARG A 32 5.48 -4.22 15.41
N GLU A 33 4.49 -4.37 16.29
CA GLU A 33 3.11 -3.96 16.01
C GLU A 33 2.99 -2.45 15.81
N LYS A 34 3.76 -1.67 16.57
CA LYS A 34 3.86 -0.22 16.38
C LYS A 34 4.44 0.12 15.02
N LEU A 35 5.54 -0.54 14.64
CA LEU A 35 6.18 -0.36 13.33
C LEU A 35 5.24 -0.73 12.17
N ILE A 36 4.45 -1.80 12.31
CA ILE A 36 3.41 -2.19 11.34
C ILE A 36 2.34 -1.11 11.23
N ALA A 37 1.85 -0.58 12.35
CA ALA A 37 0.84 0.47 12.36
C ALA A 37 1.36 1.75 11.68
N GLU A 38 2.59 2.17 12.00
CA GLU A 38 3.26 3.30 11.34
C GLU A 38 3.41 3.07 9.83
N TYR A 39 3.86 1.89 9.41
CA TYR A 39 3.96 1.52 8.00
C TYR A 39 2.61 1.62 7.28
N GLN A 40 1.53 1.09 7.88
CA GLN A 40 0.20 1.15 7.30
C GLN A 40 -0.33 2.60 7.20
N ILE A 41 -0.02 3.46 8.16
CA ILE A 41 -0.33 4.90 8.10
C ILE A 41 0.42 5.56 6.95
N ILE A 42 1.74 5.35 6.84
CA ILE A 42 2.56 5.92 5.77
C ILE A 42 2.08 5.43 4.41
N TRP A 43 1.78 4.14 4.28
CA TRP A 43 1.22 3.58 3.06
C TRP A 43 -0.06 4.31 2.64
N GLN A 44 -1.02 4.49 3.56
CA GLN A 44 -2.29 5.14 3.22
C GLN A 44 -2.11 6.60 2.80
N LYS A 45 -1.21 7.33 3.46
CA LYS A 45 -0.87 8.72 3.09
C LYS A 45 -0.24 8.78 1.70
N GLU A 46 0.76 7.95 1.43
CA GLU A 46 1.44 7.92 0.14
C GLU A 46 0.50 7.44 -0.97
N TYR A 47 -0.35 6.45 -0.70
CA TYR A 47 -1.37 5.96 -1.62
C TYR A 47 -2.31 7.09 -2.06
N LYS A 48 -2.85 7.86 -1.11
CA LYS A 48 -3.72 9.02 -1.42
C LYS A 48 -3.00 10.06 -2.28
N LYS A 49 -1.74 10.37 -1.95
CA LYS A 49 -0.91 11.29 -2.75
C LYS A 49 -0.71 10.76 -4.18
N ILE A 50 -0.45 9.48 -4.35
CA ILE A 50 -0.30 8.83 -5.65
C ILE A 50 -1.62 8.84 -6.44
N GLN A 51 -2.76 8.60 -5.80
CA GLN A 51 -4.07 8.70 -6.44
C GLN A 51 -4.31 10.09 -7.04
N ASN A 52 -3.94 11.14 -6.30
CA ASN A 52 -4.06 12.52 -6.77
C ASN A 52 -3.07 12.85 -7.90
N LYS A 53 -1.88 12.23 -7.89
CA LYS A 53 -0.83 12.47 -8.89
C LYS A 53 -1.08 11.74 -10.22
N ILE A 54 -1.56 10.50 -10.17
CA ILE A 54 -1.66 9.61 -11.34
C ILE A 54 -3.12 9.46 -11.75
N GLY A 55 -3.59 10.33 -12.65
CA GLY A 55 -4.96 10.27 -13.18
C GLY A 55 -5.15 9.29 -14.36
N LYS A 56 -4.08 8.92 -15.07
CA LYS A 56 -4.12 8.05 -16.26
C LYS A 56 -2.86 7.21 -16.39
N ILE A 57 -3.03 5.92 -16.71
CA ILE A 57 -1.90 4.97 -16.88
C ILE A 57 -0.98 5.38 -18.04
N SER A 58 -1.55 5.92 -19.13
CA SER A 58 -0.80 6.34 -20.32
C SER A 58 0.15 7.51 -20.11
N LEU A 59 0.14 8.15 -18.94
CA LEU A 59 1.08 9.22 -18.58
C LEU A 59 2.40 8.68 -18.01
N LEU A 60 2.43 7.39 -17.65
CA LEU A 60 3.63 6.73 -17.12
C LEU A 60 4.42 6.09 -18.24
N ALA A 61 5.75 6.14 -18.13
CA ALA A 61 6.62 5.47 -19.09
C ALA A 61 6.50 3.95 -18.95
N SER A 62 6.46 3.23 -20.07
CA SER A 62 6.37 1.76 -20.07
C SER A 62 7.52 1.10 -19.28
N SER A 63 8.73 1.71 -19.29
CA SER A 63 9.85 1.24 -18.46
C SER A 63 9.65 1.47 -16.97
N GLU A 64 9.00 2.57 -16.59
CA GLU A 64 8.66 2.88 -15.19
C GLU A 64 7.61 1.89 -14.68
N LEU A 65 6.58 1.59 -15.48
CA LEU A 65 5.56 0.58 -15.16
C LEU A 65 6.19 -0.82 -14.91
N ILE A 66 7.17 -1.19 -15.72
CA ILE A 66 7.92 -2.44 -15.53
C ILE A 66 8.78 -2.41 -14.27
N GLN A 67 9.40 -1.28 -13.96
CA GLN A 67 10.16 -1.12 -12.72
C GLN A 67 9.25 -1.27 -11.48
N MET A 68 8.10 -0.58 -11.46
CA MET A 68 7.14 -0.69 -10.35
C MET A 68 6.64 -2.14 -10.18
N MET A 69 6.39 -2.84 -11.30
CA MET A 69 6.04 -4.26 -11.28
C MET A 69 7.19 -5.11 -10.72
N GLN A 70 8.42 -4.89 -11.18
CA GLN A 70 9.60 -5.62 -10.71
C GLN A 70 9.76 -5.50 -9.19
N GLU A 71 9.73 -4.28 -8.66
CA GLU A 71 9.87 -4.02 -7.23
C GLU A 71 8.77 -4.71 -6.41
N ALA A 72 7.52 -4.70 -6.90
CA ALA A 72 6.43 -5.42 -6.24
C ALA A 72 6.64 -6.94 -6.25
N LEU A 73 7.12 -7.51 -7.36
CA LEU A 73 7.44 -8.94 -7.46
C LEU A 73 8.60 -9.32 -6.51
N GLU A 74 9.62 -8.47 -6.40
CA GLU A 74 10.74 -8.66 -5.46
C GLU A 74 10.25 -8.63 -4.00
N ALA A 75 9.37 -7.68 -3.66
CA ALA A 75 8.76 -7.60 -2.34
C ALA A 75 7.99 -8.88 -1.99
N LEU A 76 7.30 -9.46 -2.97
CA LEU A 76 6.55 -10.70 -2.85
C LEU A 76 7.43 -11.97 -2.98
N GLN A 77 8.75 -11.82 -3.03
CA GLN A 77 9.72 -12.91 -3.11
C GLN A 77 9.50 -13.83 -4.33
N VAL A 78 9.01 -13.26 -5.44
CA VAL A 78 8.92 -13.98 -6.70
C VAL A 78 10.32 -14.30 -7.21
N GLN A 79 10.53 -15.56 -7.59
CA GLN A 79 11.86 -16.08 -7.89
C GLN A 79 12.33 -15.74 -9.30
N SER A 80 13.65 -15.63 -9.46
CA SER A 80 14.34 -15.55 -10.76
C SER A 80 13.86 -14.40 -11.66
N ILE A 81 13.55 -13.24 -11.07
CA ILE A 81 13.14 -12.05 -11.84
C ILE A 81 14.31 -11.58 -12.71
N LYS A 82 14.07 -11.45 -14.02
CA LYS A 82 15.04 -10.96 -15.00
C LYS A 82 14.42 -9.87 -15.85
N PRO A 83 14.92 -8.63 -15.80
CA PRO A 83 14.45 -7.57 -16.68
C PRO A 83 14.87 -7.86 -18.13
N LYS A 84 14.25 -7.17 -19.08
CA LYS A 84 14.59 -7.21 -20.51
C LYS A 84 14.43 -8.60 -21.13
N LEU A 85 13.24 -9.19 -20.96
CA LEU A 85 12.85 -10.44 -21.62
C LEU A 85 12.92 -10.32 -23.16
N ILE A 86 12.35 -9.25 -23.71
CA ILE A 86 12.40 -8.97 -25.15
C ILE A 86 13.65 -8.15 -25.48
N LYS A 87 14.16 -8.31 -26.70
CA LYS A 87 15.39 -7.65 -27.17
C LYS A 87 15.08 -6.36 -27.96
N GLY A 88 16.06 -5.48 -28.08
CA GLY A 88 15.98 -4.26 -28.90
C GLY A 88 15.52 -3.01 -28.14
N THR A 89 15.03 -2.01 -28.87
CA THR A 89 14.69 -0.67 -28.34
C THR A 89 13.70 -0.71 -27.17
N TYR A 90 12.77 -1.67 -27.18
CA TYR A 90 11.71 -1.79 -26.17
C TYR A 90 12.04 -2.84 -25.10
N ALA A 91 13.32 -3.24 -24.95
CA ALA A 91 13.70 -4.28 -24.00
C ALA A 91 13.27 -3.94 -22.56
N SER A 92 13.41 -2.68 -22.14
CA SER A 92 12.99 -2.20 -20.82
C SER A 92 11.49 -2.28 -20.57
N TYR A 93 10.67 -2.58 -21.58
CA TYR A 93 9.21 -2.73 -21.45
C TYR A 93 8.82 -4.16 -21.06
N SER A 94 9.79 -4.94 -20.59
CA SER A 94 9.57 -6.35 -20.28
C SER A 94 10.43 -6.85 -19.14
N LEU A 95 9.92 -7.87 -18.46
CA LEU A 95 10.65 -8.69 -17.52
C LEU A 95 10.16 -10.14 -17.63
N SER A 96 10.83 -11.03 -16.92
CA SER A 96 10.40 -12.39 -16.75
C SER A 96 10.65 -12.88 -15.34
N TYR A 97 9.93 -13.90 -14.92
CA TYR A 97 10.09 -14.54 -13.62
C TYR A 97 9.78 -16.03 -13.72
N GLN A 98 10.10 -16.78 -12.68
CA GLN A 98 9.80 -18.20 -12.61
C GLN A 98 8.49 -18.43 -11.87
N ALA A 99 7.60 -19.26 -12.43
CA ALA A 99 6.34 -19.61 -11.78
C ALA A 99 6.60 -20.33 -10.44
N PRO A 100 5.79 -20.10 -9.38
CA PRO A 100 5.98 -20.77 -8.09
C PRO A 100 5.90 -22.31 -8.17
N GLU A 101 5.01 -22.82 -9.02
CA GLU A 101 4.70 -24.26 -9.09
C GLU A 101 5.43 -24.99 -10.24
N LYS A 102 6.08 -24.27 -11.15
CA LYS A 102 6.71 -24.85 -12.35
C LYS A 102 8.06 -24.20 -12.62
N GLN A 103 9.00 -24.94 -13.19
CA GLN A 103 10.24 -24.35 -13.75
C GLN A 103 10.01 -23.50 -15.01
N ASP A 104 8.74 -23.29 -15.39
CA ASP A 104 8.36 -22.49 -16.54
C ASP A 104 8.65 -21.00 -16.29
N ARG A 105 9.35 -20.38 -17.23
CA ARG A 105 9.54 -18.93 -17.25
C ARG A 105 8.29 -18.25 -17.78
N ILE A 106 7.76 -17.30 -17.01
CA ILE A 106 6.67 -16.41 -17.38
C ILE A 106 7.26 -15.07 -17.80
N GLY A 107 6.80 -14.55 -18.95
CA GLY A 107 7.14 -13.22 -19.42
C GLY A 107 6.05 -12.20 -19.15
N ILE A 108 6.44 -10.96 -18.84
CA ILE A 108 5.58 -9.78 -18.81
C ILE A 108 6.12 -8.77 -19.79
N VAL A 109 5.24 -8.22 -20.63
CA VAL A 109 5.50 -7.05 -21.47
C VAL A 109 4.43 -6.01 -21.15
N TRP A 110 4.82 -4.82 -20.74
CA TRP A 110 3.89 -3.73 -20.43
C TRP A 110 4.18 -2.54 -21.35
N THR A 111 3.18 -2.10 -22.13
CA THR A 111 3.31 -0.89 -22.94
C THR A 111 2.02 -0.09 -23.08
N GLU A 112 2.14 1.22 -22.90
CA GLU A 112 1.06 2.19 -23.13
C GLU A 112 1.33 3.18 -24.26
N ASP A 113 2.36 2.92 -25.07
CA ASP A 113 2.70 3.76 -26.20
C ASP A 113 1.51 3.82 -27.18
N ALA A 114 1.04 5.02 -27.50
CA ALA A 114 -0.05 5.24 -28.45
C ALA A 114 0.37 4.97 -29.91
N ASN A 115 1.67 5.02 -30.19
CA ASN A 115 2.21 4.85 -31.53
C ASN A 115 2.11 3.39 -32.00
N MET A 116 1.34 3.15 -33.07
CA MET A 116 1.15 1.80 -33.64
C MET A 116 2.41 1.20 -34.27
N LYS A 117 3.41 2.01 -34.64
CA LYS A 117 4.72 1.52 -35.08
C LYS A 117 5.49 0.92 -33.90
N SER A 118 5.46 1.58 -32.74
CA SER A 118 6.01 1.01 -31.50
C SER A 118 5.30 -0.29 -31.15
N PHE A 119 3.96 -0.30 -31.21
CA PHE A 119 3.19 -1.51 -30.94
C PHE A 119 3.57 -2.68 -31.87
N PHE A 120 3.71 -2.43 -33.18
CA PHE A 120 4.17 -3.46 -34.13
C PHE A 120 5.56 -4.01 -33.77
N ASN A 121 6.51 -3.14 -33.43
CA ASN A 121 7.86 -3.55 -33.07
C ASN A 121 7.87 -4.39 -31.78
N ILE A 122 7.08 -4.00 -30.78
CA ILE A 122 6.93 -4.75 -29.53
C ILE A 122 6.31 -6.12 -29.80
N MET A 123 5.22 -6.19 -30.58
CA MET A 123 4.59 -7.47 -30.93
C MET A 123 5.54 -8.39 -31.71
N SER A 124 6.34 -7.84 -32.61
CA SER A 124 7.37 -8.61 -33.34
C SER A 124 8.43 -9.16 -32.39
N ALA A 125 8.86 -8.37 -31.41
CA ALA A 125 9.81 -8.81 -30.38
C ALA A 125 9.21 -9.89 -29.47
N CYS A 126 7.92 -9.78 -29.11
CA CYS A 126 7.19 -10.83 -28.39
C CYS A 126 7.13 -12.14 -29.20
N GLN A 127 6.80 -12.05 -30.49
CA GLN A 127 6.74 -13.21 -31.39
C GLN A 127 8.08 -13.94 -31.41
N LYS A 128 9.17 -13.18 -31.57
CA LYS A 128 10.53 -13.73 -31.56
C LYS A 128 10.88 -14.40 -30.23
N ALA A 129 10.54 -13.78 -29.10
CA ALA A 129 10.78 -14.36 -27.77
C ALA A 129 10.04 -15.69 -27.57
N ILE A 130 8.83 -15.83 -28.12
CA ILE A 130 8.05 -17.06 -28.08
C ILE A 130 8.66 -18.14 -29.00
N GLN A 131 9.03 -17.77 -30.23
CA GLN A 131 9.68 -18.68 -31.19
C GLN A 131 11.02 -19.22 -30.66
N GLU A 132 11.79 -18.37 -29.99
CA GLU A 132 13.04 -18.73 -29.29
C GLU A 132 12.80 -19.51 -27.98
N ASN A 133 11.55 -19.84 -27.62
CA ASN A 133 11.17 -20.54 -26.38
C ASN A 133 11.68 -19.86 -25.10
N ILE A 134 11.85 -18.52 -25.09
CA ILE A 134 12.37 -17.79 -23.93
C ILE A 134 11.41 -17.87 -22.74
N CYS A 135 10.10 -17.93 -22.99
CA CYS A 135 9.06 -18.09 -21.98
C CYS A 135 7.96 -19.05 -22.46
N LYS A 136 7.32 -19.76 -21.53
CA LYS A 136 6.20 -20.66 -21.83
C LYS A 136 4.83 -19.97 -21.81
N LYS A 137 4.74 -18.88 -21.04
CA LYS A 137 3.57 -18.02 -20.96
C LYS A 137 4.06 -16.57 -21.05
N LEU A 138 3.29 -15.74 -21.74
CA LEU A 138 3.57 -14.32 -21.93
C LEU A 138 2.30 -13.54 -21.60
N TYR A 139 2.44 -12.54 -20.74
CA TYR A 139 1.41 -11.55 -20.45
C TYR A 139 1.75 -10.25 -21.16
N LEU A 140 0.82 -9.78 -21.99
CA LEU A 140 0.78 -8.39 -22.43
C LEU A 140 -0.08 -7.61 -21.43
N ILE A 141 0.48 -6.55 -20.83
CA ILE A 141 -0.27 -5.61 -20.01
C ILE A 141 -0.41 -4.32 -20.81
N ARG A 142 -1.65 -3.96 -21.16
CA ARG A 142 -1.94 -2.77 -21.96
C ARG A 142 -3.41 -2.35 -21.82
N ILE A 143 -3.69 -1.07 -21.54
CA ILE A 143 -5.04 -0.51 -21.63
C ILE A 143 -5.33 0.13 -22.99
N SER A 144 -4.30 0.70 -23.61
CA SER A 144 -4.38 1.38 -24.90
C SER A 144 -4.81 0.45 -26.04
N SER A 145 -5.43 1.00 -27.09
CA SER A 145 -5.87 0.21 -28.25
C SER A 145 -4.73 -0.63 -28.86
N VAL A 146 -5.06 -1.85 -29.32
CA VAL A 146 -4.17 -2.75 -30.07
C VAL A 146 -4.25 -2.53 -31.60
N GLY A 147 -4.97 -1.48 -32.02
CA GLY A 147 -5.17 -1.16 -33.43
C GLY A 147 -6.31 -1.95 -34.08
N ASN A 148 -6.28 -2.03 -35.42
CA ASN A 148 -7.32 -2.68 -36.24
C ASN A 148 -6.75 -3.82 -37.11
N ALA A 149 -7.64 -4.63 -37.68
CA ALA A 149 -7.32 -5.83 -38.47
C ALA A 149 -6.38 -5.60 -39.67
N LYS A 150 -6.26 -4.37 -40.18
CA LYS A 150 -5.39 -4.05 -41.32
C LYS A 150 -3.93 -3.91 -40.89
N LEU A 151 -3.66 -3.58 -39.63
CA LEU A 151 -2.31 -3.32 -39.12
C LEU A 151 -1.53 -4.61 -38.84
N ALA A 152 -0.26 -4.63 -39.22
CA ALA A 152 0.62 -5.78 -39.00
C ALA A 152 0.77 -6.11 -37.50
N GLY A 153 0.87 -5.10 -36.63
CA GLY A 153 0.97 -5.30 -35.18
C GLY A 153 -0.25 -6.02 -34.61
N TYR A 154 -1.45 -5.69 -35.09
CA TYR A 154 -2.68 -6.35 -34.69
C TYR A 154 -2.73 -7.81 -35.16
N LYS A 155 -2.24 -8.11 -36.36
CA LYS A 155 -2.16 -9.49 -36.88
C LYS A 155 -1.26 -10.36 -36.01
N ILE A 156 -0.08 -9.86 -35.65
CA ILE A 156 0.85 -10.56 -34.74
C ILE A 156 0.22 -10.73 -33.35
N TYR A 157 -0.39 -9.66 -32.82
CA TYR A 157 -1.11 -9.73 -31.55
C TYR A 157 -2.17 -10.84 -31.54
N ASN A 158 -3.00 -10.94 -32.59
CA ASN A 158 -4.00 -12.01 -32.67
C ASN A 158 -3.36 -13.39 -32.72
N GLN A 159 -2.27 -13.57 -33.48
CA GLN A 159 -1.56 -14.85 -33.55
C GLN A 159 -0.99 -15.27 -32.18
N ILE A 160 -0.49 -14.31 -31.40
CA ILE A 160 0.13 -14.60 -30.11
C ILE A 160 -0.92 -14.78 -29.01
N PHE A 161 -1.96 -13.95 -28.95
CA PHE A 161 -2.82 -13.80 -27.76
C PHE A 161 -4.27 -14.28 -27.96
N LYS A 162 -4.66 -14.78 -29.14
CA LYS A 162 -5.99 -15.36 -29.37
C LYS A 162 -5.89 -16.87 -29.55
N GLY A 163 -6.58 -17.62 -28.67
CA GLY A 163 -6.62 -19.08 -28.74
C GLY A 163 -5.31 -19.77 -28.36
N THR A 164 -4.42 -19.08 -27.63
CA THR A 164 -3.13 -19.62 -27.15
C THR A 164 -3.06 -19.56 -25.61
N ASN A 165 -1.93 -19.99 -25.02
CA ASN A 165 -1.65 -19.85 -23.59
C ASN A 165 -1.06 -18.48 -23.19
N HIS A 166 -0.96 -17.53 -24.13
CA HIS A 166 -0.52 -16.16 -23.84
C HIS A 166 -1.72 -15.26 -23.63
N HIS A 167 -1.60 -14.29 -22.71
CA HIS A 167 -2.76 -13.53 -22.22
C HIS A 167 -2.53 -12.04 -22.35
N HIS A 168 -3.61 -11.30 -22.61
CA HIS A 168 -3.63 -9.85 -22.57
C HIS A 168 -4.46 -9.42 -21.35
N ILE A 169 -3.85 -8.66 -20.46
CA ILE A 169 -4.48 -8.06 -19.29
C ILE A 169 -4.62 -6.55 -19.52
N LYS A 170 -5.82 -6.03 -19.32
CA LYS A 170 -6.05 -4.59 -19.25
C LYS A 170 -5.92 -4.14 -17.80
N PRO A 171 -4.87 -3.39 -17.43
CA PRO A 171 -4.71 -2.94 -16.05
C PRO A 171 -5.80 -1.93 -15.70
N ASN A 172 -6.18 -1.89 -14.42
CA ASN A 172 -6.99 -0.80 -13.87
C ASN A 172 -6.09 0.23 -13.17
N LEU A 173 -6.58 1.46 -13.07
CA LEU A 173 -5.82 2.57 -12.50
C LEU A 173 -5.46 2.32 -11.02
N ILE A 174 -6.37 1.70 -10.27
CA ILE A 174 -6.16 1.33 -8.86
C ILE A 174 -4.92 0.44 -8.70
N SER A 175 -4.76 -0.58 -9.54
CA SER A 175 -3.60 -1.47 -9.49
C SER A 175 -2.30 -0.71 -9.71
N VAL A 176 -2.30 0.26 -10.63
CA VAL A 176 -1.16 1.14 -10.89
C VAL A 176 -0.89 2.03 -9.68
N HIS A 177 -1.91 2.53 -8.97
CA HIS A 177 -1.72 3.27 -7.73
C HIS A 177 -1.04 2.42 -6.65
N TYR A 178 -1.41 1.15 -6.49
CA TYR A 178 -0.71 0.25 -5.56
C TYR A 178 0.77 0.08 -5.90
N LEU A 179 1.08 -0.19 -7.17
CA LEU A 179 2.45 -0.37 -7.63
C LEU A 179 3.28 0.92 -7.49
N ALA A 180 2.72 2.06 -7.90
CA ALA A 180 3.38 3.36 -7.79
C ALA A 180 3.56 3.82 -6.33
N THR A 181 2.65 3.45 -5.43
CA THR A 181 2.79 3.71 -3.98
C THR A 181 3.98 2.94 -3.44
N TYR A 182 4.07 1.64 -3.75
CA TYR A 182 5.20 0.84 -3.32
C TYR A 182 6.53 1.37 -3.89
N HIS A 183 6.55 1.71 -5.18
CA HIS A 183 7.72 2.33 -5.83
C HIS A 183 8.17 3.63 -5.15
N SER A 184 7.23 4.50 -4.76
CA SER A 184 7.54 5.72 -4.01
C SER A 184 8.21 5.43 -2.66
N LEU A 185 7.72 4.41 -1.95
CA LEU A 185 8.32 3.97 -0.68
C LEU A 185 9.68 3.29 -0.88
N VAL A 186 9.87 2.53 -1.96
CA VAL A 186 11.17 1.96 -2.35
C VAL A 186 12.20 3.07 -2.60
N ASN A 187 11.83 4.11 -3.35
CA ASN A 187 12.69 5.27 -3.57
C ASN A 187 13.05 5.96 -2.26
N SER A 188 12.07 6.15 -1.36
CA SER A 188 12.28 6.77 -0.04
C SER A 188 13.20 5.92 0.84
N ALA A 189 13.06 4.59 0.83
CA ALA A 189 13.93 3.67 1.58
C ALA A 189 15.36 3.68 1.03
N ASN A 190 15.52 3.65 -0.30
CA ASN A 190 16.84 3.72 -0.94
C ASN A 190 17.54 5.06 -0.67
N ALA A 191 16.78 6.16 -0.56
CA ALA A 191 17.28 7.48 -0.19
C ALA A 191 17.52 7.66 1.31
N GLN A 192 17.20 6.66 2.15
CA GLN A 192 17.25 6.73 3.63
C GLN A 192 16.29 7.78 4.23
N GLU A 193 15.22 8.13 3.52
CA GLU A 193 14.20 9.09 3.93
C GLU A 193 12.97 8.42 4.55
N LEU A 194 12.80 7.11 4.37
CA LEU A 194 11.68 6.36 4.96
C LEU A 194 11.96 6.01 6.43
N VAL A 195 11.44 6.81 7.35
CA VAL A 195 11.59 6.64 8.80
C VAL A 195 10.37 5.95 9.41
N LEU A 196 10.59 4.85 10.15
CA LEU A 196 9.61 4.14 10.97
C LEU A 196 10.23 3.81 12.33
N GLY A 197 9.46 3.89 13.42
CA GLY A 197 9.92 3.62 14.78
C GLY A 197 11.09 4.52 15.20
N GLY A 198 11.17 5.74 14.64
CA GLY A 198 12.25 6.69 14.90
C GLY A 198 13.58 6.39 14.19
N LYS A 199 13.64 5.41 13.28
CA LYS A 199 14.84 5.07 12.50
C LYS A 199 14.53 4.96 11.00
N ALA A 200 15.51 5.28 10.15
CA ALA A 200 15.39 5.00 8.71
C ALA A 200 15.39 3.48 8.49
N ILE A 201 14.44 2.97 7.70
CA ILE A 201 14.34 1.55 7.40
C ILE A 201 15.07 1.20 6.11
N THR A 202 15.54 -0.04 6.02
CA THR A 202 16.15 -0.57 4.80
C THR A 202 15.10 -1.04 3.79
N LEU A 203 15.47 -1.21 2.52
CA LEU A 203 14.62 -1.85 1.51
C LEU A 203 14.17 -3.25 1.95
N GLN A 204 15.04 -4.02 2.60
CA GLN A 204 14.71 -5.35 3.10
C GLN A 204 13.64 -5.32 4.20
N GLU A 205 13.72 -4.34 5.10
CA GLU A 205 12.71 -4.13 6.16
C GLU A 205 11.38 -3.67 5.56
N LEU A 206 11.40 -2.75 4.58
CA LEU A 206 10.22 -2.35 3.81
C LEU A 206 9.54 -3.57 3.15
N GLN A 207 10.31 -4.38 2.40
CA GLN A 207 9.79 -5.61 1.77
C GLN A 207 9.18 -6.57 2.80
N SER A 208 9.81 -6.72 3.98
CA SER A 208 9.26 -7.54 5.07
C SER A 208 7.91 -7.02 5.55
N LEU A 209 7.79 -5.72 5.77
CA LEU A 209 6.55 -5.08 6.22
C LEU A 209 5.44 -5.22 5.16
N THR A 210 5.78 -5.03 3.89
CA THR A 210 4.83 -5.22 2.78
C THR A 210 4.24 -6.63 2.75
N ARG A 211 5.07 -7.66 2.99
CA ARG A 211 4.61 -9.06 3.07
C ARG A 211 3.76 -9.32 4.32
N GLU A 212 4.23 -8.89 5.49
CA GLU A 212 3.56 -9.11 6.76
C GLU A 212 2.15 -8.50 6.78
N THR A 213 2.05 -7.27 6.28
CA THR A 213 0.76 -6.55 6.16
C THR A 213 -0.11 -7.03 5.01
N LYS A 214 0.43 -7.83 4.08
CA LYS A 214 -0.27 -8.31 2.89
C LYS A 214 -0.89 -7.17 2.06
N ILE A 215 -0.32 -5.97 2.12
CA ILE A 215 -0.99 -4.77 1.58
C ILE A 215 -1.14 -4.80 0.06
N LEU A 216 -0.21 -5.45 -0.63
CA LEU A 216 -0.27 -5.70 -2.08
C LEU A 216 -1.34 -6.73 -2.46
N ASN A 217 -1.93 -7.47 -1.51
CA ASN A 217 -2.99 -8.42 -1.82
C ASN A 217 -4.25 -7.78 -2.40
N LYS A 218 -4.40 -6.46 -2.27
CA LYS A 218 -5.49 -5.66 -2.84
C LYS A 218 -5.21 -5.19 -4.27
N CYS A 219 -4.05 -5.52 -4.85
CA CYS A 219 -3.70 -5.15 -6.23
C CYS A 219 -4.26 -6.18 -7.22
N ALA A 220 -5.38 -5.84 -7.89
CA ALA A 220 -6.03 -6.73 -8.85
C ALA A 220 -5.11 -7.21 -9.97
N LEU A 221 -4.20 -6.37 -10.48
CA LEU A 221 -3.24 -6.79 -11.51
C LEU A 221 -2.32 -7.93 -11.03
N LEU A 222 -1.87 -7.89 -9.77
CA LEU A 222 -1.05 -8.96 -9.21
C LEU A 222 -1.87 -10.25 -8.99
N GLN A 223 -3.17 -10.13 -8.70
CA GLN A 223 -4.10 -11.26 -8.63
C GLN A 223 -4.36 -11.86 -10.03
N ASP A 224 -4.56 -11.04 -11.06
CA ASP A 224 -4.77 -11.46 -12.45
C ASP A 224 -3.56 -12.17 -13.05
N LEU A 225 -2.36 -11.80 -12.59
CA LEU A 225 -1.11 -12.47 -12.92
C LEU A 225 -0.92 -13.79 -12.15
N GLY A 226 -1.77 -14.08 -11.15
CA GLY A 226 -1.65 -15.26 -10.30
C GLY A 226 -0.46 -15.22 -9.33
N ILE A 227 0.10 -14.04 -9.07
CA ILE A 227 1.21 -13.87 -8.12
C ILE A 227 0.71 -13.98 -6.67
N ILE A 228 -0.49 -13.48 -6.44
CA ILE A 228 -1.17 -13.51 -5.14
C ILE A 228 -2.56 -14.15 -5.33
N PRO A 229 -3.13 -14.77 -4.28
CA PRO A 229 -4.47 -15.35 -4.36
C PRO A 229 -5.51 -14.30 -4.74
N GLN A 230 -6.44 -14.68 -5.62
CA GLN A 230 -7.65 -13.92 -5.87
C GLN A 230 -8.40 -13.80 -4.53
N GLN A 231 -8.59 -12.58 -4.05
CA GLN A 231 -9.50 -12.37 -2.95
C GLN A 231 -10.90 -12.55 -3.53
N GLY A 232 -11.70 -13.44 -2.93
CA GLY A 232 -13.12 -13.57 -3.29
C GLY A 232 -13.70 -12.17 -3.36
N SER A 233 -14.54 -11.91 -4.36
CA SER A 233 -15.13 -10.58 -4.53
C SER A 233 -15.91 -10.24 -3.28
N ASP A 234 -15.29 -9.52 -2.35
CA ASP A 234 -15.94 -8.66 -1.38
C ASP A 234 -16.55 -7.46 -2.15
N SER A 235 -17.20 -7.74 -3.28
CA SER A 235 -18.27 -6.92 -3.79
C SER A 235 -19.46 -7.14 -2.87
N ASP A 236 -19.32 -6.77 -1.60
CA ASP A 236 -20.43 -6.19 -0.86
C ASP A 236 -20.65 -4.78 -1.41
N ASP A 237 -20.94 -4.72 -2.71
CA ASP A 237 -21.60 -3.58 -3.35
C ASP A 237 -23.11 -3.68 -3.06
N ARG A 238 -23.43 -4.00 -1.80
CA ARG A 238 -24.79 -3.94 -1.26
C ARG A 238 -25.06 -2.47 -0.95
N ASN A 239 -25.73 -1.80 -1.90
CA ASN A 239 -26.37 -0.49 -1.74
C ASN A 239 -25.48 0.76 -1.67
N GLY A 240 -24.38 0.86 -2.42
CA GLY A 240 -23.64 2.13 -2.59
C GLY A 240 -23.18 2.77 -1.27
N LYS A 241 -23.12 2.00 -0.18
CA LYS A 241 -22.60 2.46 1.10
C LYS A 241 -21.08 2.46 1.02
N LYS A 242 -20.47 3.59 1.39
CA LYS A 242 -19.01 3.73 1.46
C LYS A 242 -18.45 2.67 2.41
N ASP A 243 -17.40 1.99 1.96
CA ASP A 243 -16.66 1.06 2.81
C ASP A 243 -15.82 1.87 3.82
N LEU A 244 -16.25 1.86 5.09
CA LEU A 244 -15.58 2.57 6.17
C LEU A 244 -14.49 1.73 6.86
N ARG A 245 -14.24 0.48 6.43
CA ARG A 245 -13.17 -0.37 7.00
C ARG A 245 -11.79 0.29 6.92
N PRO A 246 -11.36 0.91 5.80
CA PRO A 246 -10.06 1.58 5.72
C PRO A 246 -9.91 2.73 6.73
N VAL A 247 -11.00 3.45 7.00
CA VAL A 247 -11.04 4.55 7.96
C VAL A 247 -10.87 4.01 9.38
N LYS A 248 -11.59 2.93 9.72
CA LYS A 248 -11.46 2.27 11.03
C LYS A 248 -10.05 1.77 11.28
N ASP A 249 -9.44 1.13 10.27
CA ASP A 249 -8.07 0.63 10.35
C ASP A 249 -7.06 1.77 10.52
N PHE A 250 -7.25 2.89 9.81
CA PHE A 250 -6.42 4.08 9.97
C PHE A 250 -6.50 4.64 11.39
N MET A 251 -7.71 4.81 11.92
CA MET A 251 -7.95 5.31 13.27
C MET A 251 -7.30 4.42 14.32
N LEU A 252 -7.48 3.11 14.20
CA LEU A 252 -6.84 2.14 15.09
C LEU A 252 -5.32 2.25 15.03
N ASN A 253 -4.75 2.34 13.83
CA ASN A 253 -3.31 2.46 13.66
C ASN A 253 -2.78 3.76 14.26
N LEU A 254 -3.48 4.89 14.11
CA LEU A 254 -3.11 6.14 14.76
C LEU A 254 -3.01 5.97 16.28
N VAL A 255 -4.00 5.33 16.89
CA VAL A 255 -3.98 5.03 18.33
C VAL A 255 -2.89 4.03 18.69
N LYS A 256 -2.57 3.03 17.85
CA LYS A 256 -1.46 2.10 18.11
C LYS A 256 -0.09 2.78 18.09
N THR A 257 0.08 3.82 17.29
CA THR A 257 1.37 4.53 17.18
C THR A 257 1.65 5.46 18.36
N GLN A 258 0.62 5.81 19.16
CA GLN A 258 0.73 6.77 20.25
C GLN A 258 0.18 6.14 21.54
N SER A 259 0.92 6.21 22.65
CA SER A 259 0.42 5.66 23.93
C SER A 259 -0.92 6.26 24.35
N TYR A 260 -1.10 7.56 24.11
CA TYR A 260 -2.36 8.28 24.22
C TYR A 260 -2.48 9.28 23.08
N MET A 261 -3.69 9.44 22.55
CA MET A 261 -4.01 10.43 21.53
C MET A 261 -5.23 11.24 21.98
N GLY A 262 -5.28 12.54 21.67
CA GLY A 262 -6.49 13.34 21.85
C GLY A 262 -7.58 12.92 20.87
N VAL A 263 -8.82 12.73 21.33
CA VAL A 263 -9.94 12.34 20.46
C VAL A 263 -10.16 13.36 19.34
N ALA A 264 -10.05 14.67 19.65
CA ALA A 264 -10.11 15.72 18.64
C ALA A 264 -9.01 15.60 17.57
N THR A 265 -7.79 15.21 17.96
CA THR A 265 -6.67 14.97 17.03
C THR A 265 -6.95 13.76 16.14
N LEU A 266 -7.47 12.67 16.70
CA LEU A 266 -7.85 11.46 15.94
C LEU A 266 -8.86 11.81 14.85
N ILE A 267 -9.90 12.56 15.20
CA ILE A 267 -10.94 13.03 14.25
C ILE A 267 -10.29 13.90 13.17
N SER A 268 -9.52 14.92 13.55
CA SER A 268 -8.89 15.85 12.61
C SER A 268 -7.97 15.15 11.60
N GLN A 269 -7.12 14.22 12.07
CA GLN A 269 -6.24 13.45 11.18
C GLN A 269 -7.01 12.50 10.28
N SER A 270 -8.12 11.92 10.77
CA SER A 270 -8.99 11.04 9.97
C SER A 270 -9.70 11.82 8.88
N VAL A 271 -10.25 13.01 9.16
CA VAL A 271 -10.86 13.89 8.14
C VAL A 271 -9.85 14.34 7.10
N ALA A 272 -8.62 14.70 7.51
CA ALA A 272 -7.56 15.07 6.57
C ALA A 272 -7.20 13.93 5.62
N GLN A 273 -7.22 12.68 6.10
CA GLN A 273 -6.95 11.49 5.30
C GLN A 273 -8.17 11.05 4.47
N PHE A 274 -9.40 11.22 4.97
CA PHE A 274 -10.66 10.83 4.32
C PHE A 274 -11.67 11.99 4.34
N PRO A 275 -11.52 13.01 3.47
CA PRO A 275 -12.36 14.22 3.47
C PRO A 275 -13.83 13.94 3.15
N GLU A 276 -14.11 12.79 2.56
CA GLU A 276 -15.45 12.33 2.20
C GLU A 276 -16.22 11.67 3.34
N VAL A 277 -15.60 11.49 4.51
CA VAL A 277 -16.20 10.82 5.68
C VAL A 277 -16.74 11.88 6.64
N GLU A 278 -17.97 11.70 7.09
CA GLU A 278 -18.62 12.61 8.02
C GLU A 278 -18.12 12.38 9.46
N GLU A 279 -18.18 13.41 10.30
CA GLU A 279 -17.76 13.27 11.71
C GLU A 279 -18.61 12.24 12.47
N THR A 280 -19.90 12.12 12.13
CA THR A 280 -20.83 11.12 12.66
C THR A 280 -20.36 9.69 12.37
N ASP A 281 -19.84 9.43 11.17
CA ASP A 281 -19.24 8.14 10.81
C ASP A 281 -17.98 7.88 11.65
N LEU A 282 -17.13 8.88 11.86
CA LEU A 282 -15.92 8.75 12.69
C LEU A 282 -16.26 8.44 14.16
N GLN A 283 -17.31 9.07 14.70
CA GLN A 283 -17.81 8.77 16.04
C GLN A 283 -18.30 7.32 16.13
N LEU A 284 -19.09 6.87 15.16
CA LEU A 284 -19.53 5.47 15.09
C LEU A 284 -18.35 4.49 15.02
N LEU A 285 -17.34 4.78 14.21
CA LEU A 285 -16.13 3.95 14.11
C LEU A 285 -15.34 3.89 15.42
N MET A 286 -15.25 5.00 16.17
CA MET A 286 -14.65 4.99 17.51
C MET A 286 -15.44 4.13 18.49
N GLU A 287 -16.78 4.25 18.49
CA GLU A 287 -17.64 3.42 19.34
C GLU A 287 -17.45 1.94 19.02
N LEU A 288 -17.40 1.58 17.73
CA LEU A 288 -17.11 0.22 17.29
C LEU A 288 -15.73 -0.26 17.77
N LEU A 289 -14.69 0.56 17.69
CA LEU A 289 -13.36 0.21 18.21
C LEU A 289 -13.37 -0.01 19.73
N CYS A 290 -14.17 0.77 20.47
CA CYS A 290 -14.35 0.60 21.92
C CYS A 290 -15.12 -0.70 22.24
N GLN A 291 -16.20 -0.99 21.49
CA GLN A 291 -16.99 -2.21 21.62
C GLN A 291 -16.18 -3.47 21.29
N GLU A 292 -15.33 -3.39 20.26
CA GLU A 292 -14.36 -4.44 19.89
C GLU A 292 -13.21 -4.56 20.91
N GLN A 293 -13.19 -3.73 21.96
CA GLN A 293 -12.16 -3.68 23.01
C GLN A 293 -10.74 -3.45 22.46
N LYS A 294 -10.64 -2.75 21.32
CA LYS A 294 -9.35 -2.39 20.71
C LYS A 294 -8.80 -1.07 21.23
N VAL A 295 -9.69 -0.21 21.74
CA VAL A 295 -9.35 1.11 22.29
C VAL A 295 -10.22 1.42 23.50
N LYS A 296 -9.78 2.36 24.33
CA LYS A 296 -10.54 2.89 25.48
C LYS A 296 -10.47 4.40 25.48
N ILE A 297 -11.62 5.07 25.65
CA ILE A 297 -11.69 6.51 25.87
C ILE A 297 -11.46 6.78 27.36
N ILE A 298 -10.50 7.65 27.66
CA ILE A 298 -10.20 8.15 29.00
C ILE A 298 -10.98 9.45 29.20
N ASN A 299 -11.59 9.59 30.37
CA ASN A 299 -12.45 10.73 30.73
C ASN A 299 -13.62 10.97 29.75
N PRO A 300 -14.50 9.97 29.52
CA PRO A 300 -15.57 10.08 28.51
C PRO A 300 -16.58 11.20 28.80
N LYS A 301 -16.67 11.66 30.06
CA LYS A 301 -17.55 12.77 30.48
C LYS A 301 -16.95 14.16 30.26
N ALA A 302 -15.66 14.26 29.95
CA ALA A 302 -15.01 15.53 29.69
C ALA A 302 -15.44 16.11 28.33
N ASN A 303 -15.08 17.37 28.07
CA ASN A 303 -15.27 17.99 26.76
C ASN A 303 -14.38 17.31 25.72
N LEU A 304 -14.77 17.37 24.44
CA LEU A 304 -14.08 16.66 23.35
C LEU A 304 -12.55 16.93 23.30
N GLN A 305 -12.13 18.16 23.61
CA GLN A 305 -10.72 18.58 23.62
C GLN A 305 -9.90 17.91 24.73
N ASP A 306 -10.54 17.49 25.81
CA ASP A 306 -9.89 16.89 26.98
C ASP A 306 -10.00 15.36 27.01
N ARG A 307 -10.73 14.77 26.04
CA ARG A 307 -10.87 13.32 25.91
C ARG A 307 -9.62 12.74 25.27
N LEU A 308 -9.08 11.71 25.92
CA LEU A 308 -7.97 10.92 25.37
C LEU A 308 -8.48 9.55 24.97
N ILE A 309 -7.77 8.92 24.04
CA ILE A 309 -8.00 7.55 23.61
C ILE A 309 -6.67 6.80 23.62
N CYS A 310 -6.68 5.56 24.10
CA CYS A 310 -5.53 4.67 24.09
C CYS A 310 -5.89 3.29 23.55
N PHE A 311 -4.87 2.57 23.09
CA PHE A 311 -5.01 1.19 22.66
C PHE A 311 -5.22 0.26 23.88
N VAL A 312 -5.99 -0.81 23.68
CA VAL A 312 -6.17 -1.88 24.68
C VAL A 312 -5.84 -3.19 24.01
N ASN A 313 -4.97 -3.99 24.62
CA ASN A 313 -4.72 -5.37 24.20
C ASN A 313 -5.40 -6.34 25.18
N LYS A 314 -5.81 -7.51 24.68
CA LYS A 314 -6.24 -8.62 25.53
C LYS A 314 -5.07 -9.53 25.86
#